data_AF-A0A9D6YLR6-F1
#
_entry.id   AF-A0A9D6YLR6-F1
#
_cell.length_a   1.000
_cell.length_b   1.000
_cell.length_c   1.000
_cell.angle_alpha   90.00
_cell.angle_beta   90.00
_cell.angle_gamma   90.00
#
_symmetry.space_group_name_H-M   'P 1'
#
loop_
_entity.id
_entity.type
_entity.pdbx_description
1 polymer ?
#
loop_
_entity_poly.entity_id
_entity_poly.type
_entity_poly.pdbx_seq_one_letter_code
_entity_poly.pdbx_strand_id
1 'polypeptide(L)'
;MADVHDKLTRSYNMSQIRSKNTKPEILVRKFLFAKGLRFRLYDSKLPGKPDIVLPKYKTVIFIHGCFWHGHENCKYFILLIRFDKVLYY
;
A
#
# COMPACT_ATOMS: atom_id res chain seq x y z
N MET A 1 -12.19 -3.48 -23.49
CA MET A 1 -12.00 -4.80 -22.85
C MET A 1 -13.31 -5.14 -22.17
N ALA A 2 -13.95 -6.25 -22.54
CA ALA A 2 -15.22 -6.66 -21.93
C ALA A 2 -14.97 -7.25 -20.53
N ASP A 3 -15.88 -6.99 -19.58
CA ASP A 3 -15.85 -7.62 -18.26
C ASP A 3 -15.98 -9.14 -18.42
N VAL A 4 -15.05 -9.89 -17.83
CA VAL A 4 -15.04 -11.36 -17.89
C VAL A 4 -15.94 -11.98 -16.84
N HIS A 5 -16.51 -11.17 -15.93
CA HIS A 5 -17.37 -11.61 -14.84
C HIS A 5 -18.82 -11.13 -15.04
N ASP A 6 -19.77 -11.93 -14.55
CA ASP A 6 -21.16 -11.48 -14.42
C ASP A 6 -21.27 -10.41 -13.31
N LYS A 7 -22.37 -9.66 -13.33
CA LYS A 7 -22.58 -8.51 -12.43
C LYS A 7 -22.50 -8.89 -10.94
N LEU A 8 -22.98 -10.08 -10.57
CA LEU A 8 -22.97 -10.54 -9.18
C LEU A 8 -21.55 -10.92 -8.74
N THR A 9 -20.83 -11.67 -9.58
CA THR A 9 -19.42 -12.02 -9.33
C THR A 9 -18.53 -10.80 -9.22
N ARG A 10 -18.71 -9.80 -10.11
CA ARG A 10 -17.97 -8.53 -10.00
C ARG A 10 -18.29 -7.82 -8.69
N SER A 11 -19.57 -7.69 -8.33
CA SER A 11 -19.99 -7.04 -7.09
C SER A 11 -19.37 -7.72 -5.87
N TYR A 12 -19.39 -9.06 -5.85
CA TYR A 12 -18.77 -9.85 -4.80
C TYR A 12 -17.26 -9.63 -4.74
N ASN A 13 -16.55 -9.73 -5.87
CA ASN A 13 -15.10 -9.53 -5.92
C ASN A 13 -14.69 -8.14 -5.42
N MET A 14 -15.40 -7.09 -5.86
CA MET A 14 -15.16 -5.72 -5.41
C MET A 14 -15.41 -5.55 -3.90
N SER A 15 -16.40 -6.24 -3.34
CA SER A 15 -16.68 -6.22 -1.89
C SER A 15 -15.54 -6.82 -1.04
N GLN A 16 -14.72 -7.71 -1.61
CA GLN A 16 -13.59 -8.32 -0.91
C GLN A 16 -12.35 -7.42 -0.86
N ILE A 17 -12.31 -6.34 -1.65
CA ILE A 17 -11.15 -5.45 -1.77
C ILE A 17 -11.12 -4.52 -0.54
N ARG A 18 -10.19 -4.79 0.37
CA ARG A 18 -10.02 -4.01 1.60
C ARG A 18 -9.07 -2.84 1.37
N SER A 19 -9.36 -1.72 2.02
CA SER A 19 -8.55 -0.49 1.97
C SER A 19 -7.35 -0.50 2.93
N LYS A 20 -7.26 -1.48 3.83
CA LYS A 20 -6.21 -1.60 4.85
C LYS A 20 -5.92 -3.06 5.17
N ASN A 21 -4.73 -3.30 5.73
CA ASN A 21 -4.23 -4.63 6.09
C ASN A 21 -4.26 -5.59 4.90
N THR A 22 -3.93 -5.08 3.73
CA THR A 22 -3.77 -5.91 2.54
C THR A 22 -2.60 -6.88 2.74
N LYS A 23 -2.60 -7.99 2.00
CA LYS A 23 -1.50 -8.96 2.01
C LYS A 23 -0.10 -8.29 1.85
N PRO A 24 0.12 -7.37 0.89
CA PRO A 24 1.41 -6.70 0.76
C PRO A 24 1.78 -5.82 1.97
N GLU A 25 0.83 -5.09 2.55
CA GLU A 25 1.10 -4.32 3.78
C GLU A 25 1.54 -5.22 4.94
N ILE A 26 0.87 -6.36 5.14
CA ILE A 26 1.22 -7.31 6.18
C ILE A 26 2.63 -7.86 5.95
N LEU A 27 3.00 -8.16 4.70
CA LEU A 27 4.32 -8.66 4.34
C LEU A 27 5.42 -7.62 4.66
N VAL A 28 5.22 -6.36 4.26
CA VAL A 28 6.17 -5.28 4.56
C VAL A 28 6.28 -5.06 6.08
N ARG A 29 5.16 -5.09 6.81
CA ARG A 29 5.16 -4.98 8.28
C ARG A 29 5.98 -6.08 8.95
N LYS A 30 5.80 -7.34 8.50
CA LYS A 30 6.58 -8.48 9.00
C LYS A 30 8.07 -8.30 8.72
N PHE A 31 8.42 -7.86 7.50
CA PHE A 31 9.80 -7.59 7.12
C PHE A 31 10.45 -6.50 7.99
N LEU A 32 9.78 -5.37 8.17
CA LEU A 32 10.28 -4.26 9.00
C LEU A 32 10.45 -4.68 10.46
N PHE A 33 9.48 -5.44 10.99
CA PHE A 33 9.55 -5.97 12.35
C PHE A 33 10.71 -6.95 12.53
N ALA A 34 10.92 -7.87 11.58
CA ALA A 34 12.04 -8.81 11.59
C ALA A 34 13.41 -8.09 11.51
N LYS A 35 13.45 -6.88 10.94
CA LYS A 35 14.65 -6.02 10.91
C LYS A 35 14.80 -5.14 12.17
N GLY A 36 13.94 -5.31 13.18
CA GLY A 36 13.98 -4.52 14.42
C GLY A 36 13.57 -3.06 14.25
N LEU A 37 12.91 -2.71 13.14
CA LEU A 37 12.48 -1.35 12.87
C LEU A 37 11.15 -1.07 13.57
N ARG A 38 11.11 -0.03 14.40
CA ARG A 38 9.87 0.48 14.97
C ARG A 38 9.18 1.39 13.98
N PHE A 39 7.91 1.09 13.70
CA PHE A 39 7.08 1.85 12.77
C PHE A 39 5.72 2.18 13.38
N ARG A 40 5.07 3.20 12.82
CA ARG A 40 3.65 3.53 13.04
C ARG A 40 2.86 3.23 11.77
N LEU A 41 1.56 3.01 11.91
CA LEU A 41 0.68 2.69 10.79
C LEU A 41 -0.33 3.81 10.57
N TYR A 42 -0.64 4.11 9.31
CA TYR A 42 -1.72 5.02 8.88
C TYR A 42 -1.75 6.37 9.59
N ASP A 43 -0.60 7.06 9.65
CA ASP A 43 -0.52 8.37 10.33
C ASP A 43 -1.29 9.43 9.52
N SER A 44 -2.48 9.80 10.01
CA SER A 44 -3.34 10.77 9.36
C SER A 44 -2.87 12.22 9.50
N LYS A 45 -1.82 12.48 10.29
CA LYS A 45 -1.24 13.81 10.43
C LYS A 45 -0.29 14.15 9.28
N LEU A 46 0.17 13.15 8.53
CA LEU A 46 1.09 13.34 7.43
C LEU A 46 0.35 13.43 6.08
N PRO A 47 0.82 14.29 5.16
CA PRO A 47 0.21 14.42 3.84
C PRO A 47 0.27 13.08 3.09
N GLY A 48 -0.81 12.76 2.38
CA GLY A 48 -0.94 11.49 1.64
C GLY A 48 -1.33 10.28 2.50
N LYS A 49 -1.41 10.40 3.83
CA LYS A 49 -1.79 9.31 4.76
C LYS A 49 -0.97 8.04 4.51
N PRO A 50 0.34 8.07 4.81
CA PRO A 50 1.24 6.95 4.55
C PRO A 50 0.82 5.68 5.29
N ASP A 51 1.01 4.53 4.64
CA ASP A 51 0.68 3.22 5.20
C ASP A 51 1.58 2.89 6.39
N ILE A 52 2.88 3.20 6.26
CA ILE A 52 3.88 2.95 7.30
C ILE A 52 4.77 4.19 7.47
N VAL A 53 5.00 4.55 8.73
CA VAL A 53 5.89 5.65 9.11
C VAL A 53 7.05 5.11 9.94
N LEU A 54 8.27 5.50 9.61
CA LEU A 54 9.50 5.20 10.34
C LEU A 54 10.06 6.49 10.96
N PRO A 55 9.60 6.90 12.16
CA PRO A 55 9.96 8.21 12.74
C PRO A 55 11.45 8.39 12.94
N LYS A 56 12.15 7.34 13.40
CA LYS A 56 13.61 7.35 13.63
C LYS A 56 14.40 7.71 12.36
N TYR A 57 13.89 7.32 11.20
CA TYR A 57 14.57 7.49 9.91
C TYR A 57 13.97 8.61 9.08
N LYS A 58 13.02 9.40 9.64
CA LYS A 58 12.26 10.43 8.92
C LYS A 58 11.77 9.94 7.55
N THR A 59 11.27 8.70 7.49
CA THR A 59 10.88 8.04 6.24
C THR A 59 9.45 7.53 6.34
N VAL A 60 8.68 7.67 5.26
CA VAL A 60 7.35 7.10 5.10
C VAL A 60 7.34 6.13 3.92
N ILE A 61 6.46 5.14 4.01
CA ILE A 61 6.31 4.10 3.01
C ILE A 61 4.86 4.07 2.57
N PHE A 62 4.66 4.15 1.27
CA PHE A 62 3.39 4.00 0.59
C PHE A 62 3.35 2.64 -0.12
N ILE A 63 2.29 1.89 0.09
CA ILE A 63 2.06 0.57 -0.48
C ILE A 63 0.81 0.67 -1.35
N HIS A 64 1.01 0.84 -2.64
CA HIS A 64 -0.05 1.09 -3.61
C HIS A 64 -0.20 -0.08 -4.58
N GLY A 65 -1.43 -0.53 -4.81
CA GLY A 65 -1.71 -1.51 -5.86
C GLY A 65 -1.57 -0.87 -7.24
N CYS A 66 -0.70 -1.39 -8.09
CA CYS A 66 -0.50 -0.82 -9.43
C CYS A 66 -1.76 -0.84 -10.29
N PHE A 67 -2.66 -1.81 -10.07
CA PHE A 67 -3.96 -1.87 -10.73
C PHE A 67 -4.81 -0.59 -10.55
N TRP A 68 -4.77 0.04 -9.37
CA TRP A 68 -5.55 1.24 -9.06
C TRP A 68 -4.81 2.55 -9.37
N HIS A 69 -3.47 2.52 -9.30
CA HIS A 69 -2.64 3.72 -9.38
C HIS A 69 -1.90 3.88 -10.71
N GLY A 70 -1.98 2.91 -11.62
CA GLY A 70 -1.51 3.05 -13.00
C GLY A 70 -0.03 3.45 -13.11
N HIS A 71 0.87 2.74 -12.41
CA HIS A 71 2.30 3.06 -12.44
C HIS A 71 2.91 2.85 -13.83
N GLU A 72 3.72 3.81 -14.27
CA GLU A 72 4.47 3.73 -15.53
C GLU A 72 5.43 2.54 -15.54
N ASN A 73 5.58 1.89 -16.69
CA ASN A 73 6.45 0.72 -16.86
C ASN A 73 6.14 -0.48 -15.94
N CYS A 74 4.90 -0.64 -15.47
CA CYS A 74 4.49 -1.78 -14.65
C CYS A 74 3.94 -2.94 -15.50
N LYS A 75 4.80 -3.85 -15.95
CA LYS A 75 4.42 -4.99 -16.82
C LYS A 75 3.29 -5.86 -16.26
N TYR A 76 3.23 -6.05 -14.94
CA TYR A 76 2.31 -6.99 -14.29
C TYR A 76 1.21 -6.34 -13.44
N PHE A 77 1.22 -5.01 -13.28
CA PHE A 77 0.24 -4.26 -12.48
C PHE A 77 -0.04 -4.81 -11.06
N ILE A 78 0.99 -5.39 -10.40
CA ILE A 78 0.83 -6.08 -9.11
C ILE A 78 0.88 -5.10 -7.93
N LEU A 79 2.01 -4.45 -7.69
CA LEU A 79 2.24 -3.62 -6.49
C LEU A 79 3.38 -2.62 -6.72
N LEU A 80 3.23 -1.42 -6.18
CA LEU A 80 4.26 -0.39 -6.05
C LEU A 80 4.49 -0.12 -4.57
N ILE A 81 5.75 -0.22 -4.14
CA ILE A 81 6.19 0.22 -2.81
C ILE A 81 7.07 1.44 -3.02
N ARG A 82 6.64 2.58 -2.51
CA ARG A 82 7.35 3.85 -2.63
C ARG A 82 7.84 4.31 -1.25
N PHE A 83 9.10 4.74 -1.20
CA PHE A 83 9.75 5.24 0.00
C PHE A 83 10.00 6.74 -0.16
N ASP A 84 9.33 7.54 0.65
CA ASP A 84 9.49 8.99 0.63
C ASP A 84 10.15 9.45 1.94
N LYS A 85 11.20 10.27 1.81
CA LYS A 85 11.74 10.97 2.98
C LYS A 85 10.79 12.09 3.38
N VAL A 86 10.45 12.12 4.67
CA VAL A 86 9.67 13.21 5.25
C VAL A 86 10.62 14.39 5.44
N LEU A 87 10.46 15.41 4.61
CA LEU A 87 11.22 16.67 4.69
C LEU A 87 10.71 17.61 5.80
N TYR A 88 9.57 17.31 6.41
CA TYR A 88 8.85 18.21 7.32
C TYR A 88 9.05 17.91 8.82
N TYR A 89 10.17 17.32 9.22
CA TYR A 89 10.56 17.15 10.63
C TYR A 89 11.89 17.83 10.95
#